data_AF-A0A0K8QSP4-F1
#
_entry.id   AF-A0A0K8QSP4-F1
#
_cell.length_a   1.000
_cell.length_b   1.000
_cell.length_c   1.000
_cell.angle_alpha   90.00
_cell.angle_beta   90.00
_cell.angle_gamma   90.00
#
_symmetry.space_group_name_H-M   'P 1'
#
loop_
_entity.id
_entity.type
_entity.pdbx_description
1 polymer ?
#
loop_
_entity_poly.entity_id
_entity_poly.type
_entity_poly.pdbx_seq_one_letter_code
_entity_poly.pdbx_strand_id
1 'polypeptide(L)'
;MLQKIRQVEKVFREIDADVKRIKSVTGTGCPSGCISCCLKPNLEASVLEFLPLAYHLVSTGQDEEVVEKIENGQTICVSLNTMRVDDKQPGCGFYSHRGAICRLFGSAPLRDPKTGKLGLYACKILKENYAAEWGDISAKISAMPKQPVVSDYYYRLMAIDPHLANDYNPINLSILKAIHKVSLSVRNRPQPNAPFGKAV
;
A
#
# COMPACT_ATOMS: atom_id res chain seq x y z
N MET A 1 18.03 3.17 -6.61
CA MET A 1 16.88 2.44 -6.01
C MET A 1 16.59 2.86 -4.56
N LEU A 2 17.54 2.75 -3.62
CA LEU A 2 17.30 3.04 -2.19
C LEU A 2 16.71 4.43 -1.90
N GLN A 3 17.19 5.47 -2.59
CA GLN A 3 16.63 6.83 -2.45
C GLN A 3 15.13 6.86 -2.79
N LYS A 4 14.72 6.16 -3.86
CA LYS A 4 13.33 6.06 -4.29
C LYS A 4 12.47 5.34 -3.26
N ILE A 5 12.96 4.23 -2.73
CA ILE A 5 12.31 3.50 -1.62
C ILE A 5 12.07 4.45 -0.44
N ARG A 6 13.10 5.18 0.00
CA ARG A 6 12.99 6.14 1.12
C ARG A 6 12.01 7.28 0.85
N GLN A 7 11.92 7.75 -0.39
CA GLN A 7 10.94 8.75 -0.80
C GLN A 7 9.51 8.20 -0.73
N VAL A 8 9.28 6.96 -1.18
CA VAL A 8 7.97 6.29 -1.06
C VAL A 8 7.61 6.08 0.41
N GLU A 9 8.55 5.62 1.25
CA GLU A 9 8.34 5.47 2.69
C GLU A 9 8.01 6.81 3.38
N LYS A 10 8.59 7.92 2.91
CA LYS A 10 8.24 9.25 3.41
C LYS A 10 6.76 9.56 3.11
N VAL A 11 6.29 9.29 1.90
CA VAL A 11 4.86 9.44 1.56
C VAL A 11 4.00 8.54 2.44
N PHE A 12 4.44 7.31 2.73
CA PHE A 12 3.68 6.38 3.59
C PHE A 12 3.54 6.87 5.03
N ARG A 13 4.61 7.42 5.62
CA ARG A 13 4.54 8.01 6.96
C ARG A 13 3.53 9.17 7.02
N GLU A 14 3.48 9.97 5.97
CA GLU A 14 2.53 11.08 5.88
C GLU A 14 1.09 10.58 5.71
N ILE A 15 0.87 9.57 4.85
CA ILE A 15 -0.44 8.90 4.74
C ILE A 15 -0.90 8.36 6.10
N ASP A 16 -0.03 7.63 6.82
CA ASP A 16 -0.38 7.02 8.10
C ASP A 16 -0.74 8.09 9.14
N ALA A 17 0.00 9.21 9.19
CA ALA A 17 -0.28 10.33 10.08
C ALA A 17 -1.64 10.98 9.77
N ASP A 18 -1.92 11.25 8.50
CA ASP A 18 -3.20 11.85 8.09
C ASP A 18 -4.37 10.90 8.30
N VAL A 19 -4.23 9.63 7.93
CA VAL A 19 -5.25 8.60 8.16
C VAL A 19 -5.57 8.47 9.66
N LYS A 20 -4.56 8.50 10.53
CA LYS A 20 -4.78 8.47 11.99
C LYS A 20 -5.64 9.67 12.44
N ARG A 21 -5.34 10.87 11.94
CA ARG A 21 -6.10 12.09 12.24
C ARG A 21 -7.53 12.02 11.72
N ILE A 22 -7.74 11.55 10.49
CA ILE A 22 -9.08 11.38 9.91
C ILE A 22 -9.90 10.43 10.76
N LYS A 23 -9.35 9.25 11.09
CA LYS A 23 -10.03 8.26 11.94
C LYS A 23 -10.41 8.82 13.31
N SER A 24 -9.56 9.64 13.93
CA SER A 24 -9.90 10.26 15.22
C SER A 24 -11.04 11.28 15.11
N VAL A 25 -11.20 11.96 13.97
CA VAL A 25 -12.29 12.93 13.77
C VAL A 25 -13.60 12.24 13.37
N THR A 26 -13.52 11.25 12.48
CA THR A 26 -14.70 10.61 11.90
C THR A 26 -15.22 9.44 12.74
N GLY A 27 -14.40 8.85 13.60
CA GLY A 27 -14.74 7.61 14.32
C GLY A 27 -14.82 6.38 13.40
N THR A 28 -14.38 6.50 12.14
CA THR A 28 -14.48 5.41 11.16
C THR A 28 -13.28 4.47 11.24
N GLY A 29 -13.52 3.17 11.13
CA GLY A 29 -12.47 2.17 11.04
C GLY A 29 -12.95 0.88 10.40
N CYS A 30 -12.02 0.13 9.81
CA CYS A 30 -12.31 -1.24 9.40
C CYS A 30 -12.66 -2.09 10.64
N PRO A 31 -13.60 -3.05 10.52
CA PRO A 31 -13.82 -4.04 11.56
C PRO A 31 -12.52 -4.75 11.95
N SER A 32 -12.41 -5.17 13.22
CA SER A 32 -11.25 -5.94 13.68
C SER A 32 -11.05 -7.17 12.80
N GLY A 33 -9.82 -7.40 12.35
CA GLY A 33 -9.49 -8.56 11.50
C GLY A 33 -10.08 -8.52 10.09
N CYS A 34 -10.55 -7.37 9.61
CA CYS A 34 -11.11 -7.25 8.27
C CYS A 34 -10.03 -7.51 7.20
N ILE A 35 -10.23 -8.54 6.39
CA ILE A 35 -9.38 -8.91 5.25
C ILE A 35 -10.09 -8.82 3.89
N SER A 36 -11.31 -8.26 3.87
CA SER A 36 -12.17 -8.29 2.68
C SER A 36 -11.54 -7.62 1.45
N CYS A 37 -10.74 -6.57 1.63
CA CYS A 37 -10.01 -5.95 0.51
C CYS A 37 -8.84 -6.82 0.01
N CYS A 38 -8.20 -7.59 0.89
CA CYS A 38 -7.10 -8.49 0.54
C CYS A 38 -7.57 -9.75 -0.21
N LEU A 39 -8.83 -10.14 -0.01
CA LEU A 39 -9.46 -11.28 -0.69
C LEU A 39 -9.95 -10.93 -2.11
N LYS A 40 -9.97 -9.65 -2.48
CA LYS A 40 -10.47 -9.24 -3.80
C LYS A 40 -9.44 -9.62 -4.88
N PRO A 41 -9.81 -10.50 -5.84
CA PRO A 41 -8.94 -10.75 -6.99
C PRO A 41 -8.82 -9.48 -7.83
N ASN A 42 -7.68 -9.30 -8.49
CA ASN A 42 -7.43 -8.18 -9.41
C ASN A 42 -7.54 -6.79 -8.76
N LEU A 43 -7.19 -6.65 -7.47
CA LEU A 43 -6.93 -5.33 -6.90
C LEU A 43 -5.75 -4.71 -7.65
N GLU A 44 -5.96 -3.59 -8.34
CA GLU A 44 -4.90 -2.93 -9.10
C GLU A 44 -4.10 -1.96 -8.24
N ALA A 45 -2.81 -1.88 -8.53
CA ALA A 45 -1.87 -1.05 -7.80
C ALA A 45 -0.63 -0.76 -8.66
N SER A 46 0.06 0.33 -8.37
CA SER A 46 1.32 0.67 -9.08
C SER A 46 2.49 -0.15 -8.57
N VAL A 47 3.49 -0.39 -9.43
CA VAL A 47 4.76 -1.03 -9.00
C VAL A 47 5.48 -0.18 -7.95
N LEU A 48 5.40 1.16 -8.07
CA LEU A 48 6.13 2.10 -7.21
C LEU A 48 5.79 1.93 -5.72
N GLU A 49 4.52 1.73 -5.39
CA GLU A 49 4.08 1.61 -4.00
C GLU A 49 4.53 0.30 -3.32
N PHE A 50 5.01 -0.70 -4.07
CA PHE A 50 5.54 -1.93 -3.51
C PHE A 50 7.06 -1.97 -3.41
N LEU A 51 7.77 -0.90 -3.80
CA LEU A 51 9.23 -0.86 -3.61
C LEU A 51 9.67 -1.04 -2.14
N PRO A 52 9.00 -0.46 -1.12
CA PRO A 52 9.36 -0.72 0.28
C PRO A 52 9.13 -2.17 0.71
N LEU A 53 8.03 -2.81 0.27
CA LEU A 53 7.79 -4.23 0.53
C LEU A 53 8.84 -5.11 -0.13
N ALA A 54 9.11 -4.88 -1.41
CA ALA A 54 10.14 -5.59 -2.17
C ALA A 54 11.51 -5.47 -1.51
N TYR A 55 11.87 -4.28 -1.03
CA TYR A 55 13.12 -4.09 -0.29
C TYR A 55 13.17 -4.86 1.01
N HIS A 56 12.09 -4.85 1.79
CA HIS A 56 11.99 -5.65 3.00
C HIS A 56 12.22 -7.13 2.69
N LEU A 57 11.45 -7.70 1.75
CA LEU A 57 11.54 -9.11 1.36
C LEU A 57 12.95 -9.52 0.91
N VAL A 58 13.57 -8.74 0.03
CA VAL A 58 14.94 -9.01 -0.46
C VAL A 58 15.95 -8.90 0.68
N SER A 59 15.79 -7.92 1.58
CA SER A 59 16.73 -7.71 2.69
C SER A 59 16.61 -8.77 3.79
N THR A 60 15.46 -9.44 3.91
CA THR A 60 15.21 -10.50 4.88
C THR A 60 15.30 -11.91 4.27
N GLY A 61 15.59 -12.03 2.97
CA GLY A 61 15.69 -13.31 2.26
C GLY A 61 14.34 -14.02 2.09
N GLN A 62 13.24 -13.27 2.09
CA GLN A 62 11.88 -13.78 1.94
C GLN A 62 11.32 -13.57 0.51
N ASP A 63 12.10 -13.01 -0.40
CA ASP A 63 11.67 -12.69 -1.77
C ASP A 63 11.35 -13.94 -2.60
N GLU A 64 12.15 -15.00 -2.50
CA GLU A 64 11.99 -16.23 -3.31
C GLU A 64 10.66 -16.94 -3.01
N GLU A 65 10.32 -17.13 -1.72
CA GLU A 65 9.05 -17.74 -1.30
C GLU A 65 7.83 -16.94 -1.80
N VAL A 66 7.92 -15.60 -1.78
CA VAL A 66 6.85 -14.73 -2.25
C VAL A 66 6.71 -14.80 -3.77
N VAL A 67 7.82 -14.84 -4.51
CA VAL A 67 7.82 -15.00 -5.98
C VAL A 67 7.20 -16.34 -6.36
N GLU A 68 7.64 -17.43 -5.72
CA GLU A 68 7.11 -18.78 -5.97
C GLU A 68 5.59 -18.84 -5.76
N LYS A 69 5.07 -18.26 -4.67
CA LYS A 69 3.61 -18.18 -4.44
C LYS A 69 2.89 -17.48 -5.59
N ILE A 70 3.42 -16.36 -6.08
CA ILE A 70 2.81 -15.60 -7.18
C ILE A 70 2.83 -16.44 -8.47
N GLU A 71 3.96 -17.05 -8.79
CA GLU A 71 4.14 -17.86 -10.01
C GLU A 71 3.28 -19.14 -9.98
N ASN A 72 3.04 -19.71 -8.80
CA ASN A 72 2.12 -20.83 -8.58
C ASN A 72 0.63 -20.44 -8.62
N GLY A 73 0.31 -19.22 -9.06
CA GLY A 73 -1.07 -18.81 -9.35
C GLY A 73 -1.85 -18.25 -8.16
N GLN A 74 -1.18 -17.72 -7.14
CA GLN A 74 -1.84 -17.03 -6.03
C GLN A 74 -2.74 -15.89 -6.55
N THR A 75 -4.04 -16.02 -6.33
CA THR A 75 -5.07 -15.10 -6.89
C THR A 75 -5.42 -13.93 -5.96
N ILE A 76 -5.27 -14.12 -4.64
CA ILE A 76 -5.45 -13.09 -3.61
C ILE A 76 -4.10 -12.47 -3.24
N CYS A 77 -4.09 -11.36 -2.50
CA CYS A 77 -2.83 -10.69 -2.15
C CYS A 77 -1.81 -11.66 -1.51
N VAL A 78 -0.61 -11.78 -2.08
CA VAL A 78 0.44 -12.68 -1.56
C VAL A 78 0.90 -12.32 -0.14
N SER A 79 0.71 -11.07 0.27
CA SER A 79 1.01 -10.61 1.62
C SER A 79 -0.07 -10.97 2.65
N LEU A 80 -1.20 -11.54 2.23
CA LEU A 80 -2.25 -11.97 3.15
C LEU A 80 -1.81 -13.26 3.86
N ASN A 81 -1.66 -13.17 5.18
CA ASN A 81 -1.54 -14.34 6.05
C ASN A 81 -2.95 -14.82 6.43
N THR A 82 -3.35 -15.95 5.86
CA THR A 82 -4.62 -16.63 6.15
C THR A 82 -4.52 -17.57 7.34
N MET A 83 -3.31 -17.91 7.79
CA MET A 83 -3.10 -18.81 8.92
C MET A 83 -3.46 -18.11 10.21
N ARG A 84 -4.25 -18.80 11.05
CA ARG A 84 -4.41 -18.46 12.46
C ARG A 84 -3.38 -19.26 13.24
N VAL A 85 -2.41 -18.57 13.83
CA VAL A 85 -1.51 -19.16 14.82
C VAL A 85 -1.82 -18.43 16.13
N ASP A 86 -2.25 -19.18 17.15
CA ASP A 86 -2.75 -18.67 18.43
C ASP A 86 -4.00 -17.75 18.29
N ASP A 87 -4.17 -16.80 19.22
CA ASP A 87 -5.21 -15.74 19.23
C ASP A 87 -5.03 -14.67 18.12
N LYS A 88 -4.08 -14.84 17.20
CA LYS A 88 -3.84 -13.85 16.13
C LYS A 88 -4.82 -14.03 14.98
N GLN A 89 -5.61 -12.98 14.72
CA GLN A 89 -6.54 -12.92 13.60
C GLN A 89 -5.80 -12.87 12.26
N PRO A 90 -6.40 -13.42 11.18
CA PRO A 90 -5.86 -13.30 9.82
C PRO A 90 -5.62 -11.84 9.43
N GLY A 91 -4.60 -11.58 8.62
CA GLY A 91 -4.21 -10.22 8.27
C GLY A 91 -3.00 -10.14 7.34
N CYS A 92 -2.55 -8.92 7.05
CA CYS A 92 -1.35 -8.75 6.22
C CYS A 92 -0.10 -9.16 7.00
N GLY A 93 0.65 -10.13 6.49
CA GLY A 93 1.94 -10.56 7.05
C GLY A 93 3.02 -9.48 6.99
N PHE A 94 2.86 -8.49 6.11
CA PHE A 94 3.81 -7.38 5.92
C PHE A 94 3.13 -6.02 6.13
N TYR A 95 2.28 -5.90 7.17
CA TYR A 95 1.43 -4.72 7.36
C TYR A 95 2.20 -3.39 7.43
N SER A 96 3.39 -3.37 8.03
CA SER A 96 4.27 -2.19 8.10
C SER A 96 4.76 -1.73 6.73
N HIS A 97 4.84 -2.63 5.75
CA HIS A 97 5.36 -2.39 4.39
C HIS A 97 4.27 -2.40 3.31
N ARG A 98 2.99 -2.40 3.69
CA ARG A 98 1.85 -2.38 2.75
C ARG A 98 1.89 -1.14 1.82
N GLY A 99 1.43 -1.31 0.58
CA GLY A 99 1.38 -0.26 -0.44
C GLY A 99 0.42 0.88 -0.10
N ALA A 100 0.48 1.99 -0.86
CA ALA A 100 -0.36 3.16 -0.60
C ALA A 100 -1.84 2.83 -0.79
N ILE A 101 -2.22 2.00 -1.76
CA ILE A 101 -3.61 1.53 -1.90
C ILE A 101 -4.16 0.97 -0.58
N CYS A 102 -3.38 0.14 0.13
CA CYS A 102 -3.78 -0.50 1.38
C CYS A 102 -3.77 0.46 2.58
N ARG A 103 -3.11 1.62 2.47
CA ARG A 103 -3.08 2.65 3.51
C ARG A 103 -4.23 3.64 3.35
N LEU A 104 -4.53 3.99 2.11
CA LEU A 104 -5.55 4.96 1.75
C LEU A 104 -6.94 4.35 1.78
N PHE A 105 -7.09 3.12 1.28
CA PHE A 105 -8.38 2.45 1.24
C PHE A 105 -8.94 2.18 2.65
N GLY A 106 -10.22 2.46 2.81
CA GLY A 106 -10.98 2.38 4.05
C GLY A 106 -10.79 3.58 4.99
N SER A 107 -9.93 4.55 4.68
CA SER A 107 -9.54 5.57 5.66
C SER A 107 -9.29 6.98 5.12
N ALA A 108 -8.87 7.12 3.85
CA ALA A 108 -8.51 8.41 3.27
C ALA A 108 -9.71 9.09 2.58
N PRO A 109 -9.79 10.43 2.58
CA PRO A 109 -10.79 11.18 1.85
C PRO A 109 -10.68 10.99 0.34
N LEU A 110 -11.80 10.73 -0.29
CA LEU A 110 -11.97 10.69 -1.74
C LEU A 110 -12.88 11.84 -2.16
N ARG A 111 -12.47 12.57 -3.19
CA ARG A 111 -13.33 13.55 -3.84
C ARG A 111 -14.19 12.86 -4.89
N ASP A 112 -15.49 13.04 -4.80
CA ASP A 112 -16.42 12.63 -5.85
C ASP A 112 -16.20 13.51 -7.09
N PRO A 113 -15.84 12.94 -8.26
CA PRO A 113 -15.61 13.72 -9.47
C PRO A 113 -16.87 14.43 -10.00
N LYS A 114 -18.06 13.90 -9.70
CA LYS A 114 -19.34 14.45 -10.18
C LYS A 114 -19.86 15.55 -9.27
N THR A 115 -19.81 15.34 -7.96
CA THR A 115 -20.42 16.26 -6.99
C THR A 115 -19.41 17.20 -6.34
N GLY A 116 -18.10 16.91 -6.47
CA GLY A 116 -17.03 17.65 -5.80
C GLY A 116 -16.96 17.43 -4.29
N LYS A 117 -17.93 16.71 -3.70
CA LYS A 117 -18.01 16.45 -2.25
C LYS A 117 -16.91 15.49 -1.81
N LEU A 118 -16.44 15.68 -0.59
CA LEU A 118 -15.51 14.74 0.04
C LEU A 118 -16.30 13.66 0.77
N GLY A 119 -15.84 12.41 0.61
CA GLY A 119 -16.30 11.26 1.39
C GLY A 119 -15.12 10.37 1.75
N LEU A 120 -15.37 9.24 2.39
CA LEU A 120 -14.33 8.27 2.71
C LEU A 120 -14.09 7.32 1.53
N TYR A 121 -12.83 7.02 1.21
CA TYR A 121 -12.48 5.98 0.24
C TYR A 121 -12.77 4.61 0.84
N ALA A 122 -14.03 4.16 0.79
CA ALA A 122 -14.50 3.06 1.60
C ALA A 122 -15.09 1.90 0.78
N CYS A 123 -15.00 0.68 1.33
CA CYS A 123 -15.70 -0.49 0.80
C CYS A 123 -17.19 -0.46 1.15
N LYS A 124 -17.95 -1.39 0.56
CA LYS A 124 -19.38 -1.58 0.83
C LYS A 124 -19.67 -1.80 2.33
N ILE A 125 -18.87 -2.64 3.00
CA ILE A 125 -19.02 -2.95 4.44
C ILE A 125 -18.94 -1.67 5.28
N LEU A 126 -17.97 -0.80 5.01
CA LEU A 126 -17.85 0.48 5.73
C LEU A 126 -19.03 1.40 5.44
N LYS A 127 -19.51 1.47 4.19
CA LYS A 127 -20.67 2.29 3.85
C LYS A 127 -21.95 1.81 4.55
N GLU A 128 -22.09 0.50 4.72
CA GLU A 128 -23.23 -0.11 5.43
C GLU A 128 -23.13 0.09 6.93
N ASN A 129 -21.95 -0.14 7.52
CA ASN A 129 -21.72 0.01 8.96
C ASN A 129 -21.89 1.46 9.45
N TYR A 130 -21.61 2.44 8.59
CA TYR A 130 -21.70 3.87 8.90
C TYR A 130 -22.80 4.56 8.07
N ALA A 131 -23.83 3.83 7.65
CA ALA A 131 -24.86 4.36 6.75
C ALA A 131 -25.61 5.55 7.38
N ALA A 132 -25.93 5.48 8.67
CA ALA A 132 -26.62 6.53 9.39
C ALA A 132 -25.74 7.78 9.60
N GLU A 133 -24.44 7.58 9.82
CA GLU A 133 -23.45 8.61 10.11
C GLU A 133 -22.75 9.14 8.85
N TRP A 134 -23.04 8.60 7.65
CA TRP A 134 -22.29 8.89 6.42
C TRP A 134 -22.29 10.38 6.05
N GLY A 135 -23.42 11.05 6.25
CA GLY A 135 -23.56 12.49 6.02
C GLY A 135 -22.67 13.31 6.96
N ASP A 136 -22.66 12.94 8.24
CA ASP A 136 -21.83 13.57 9.28
C ASP A 136 -20.33 13.31 9.04
N ILE A 137 -19.94 12.10 8.66
CA ILE A 137 -18.56 11.77 8.26
C ILE A 137 -18.10 12.69 7.12
N SER A 138 -18.93 12.87 6.10
CA SER A 138 -18.61 13.70 4.93
C SER A 138 -18.48 15.19 5.31
N ALA A 139 -19.35 15.68 6.20
CA ALA A 139 -19.29 17.04 6.72
C ALA A 139 -18.03 17.26 7.58
N LYS A 140 -17.72 16.32 8.49
CA LYS A 140 -16.51 16.33 9.31
C LYS A 140 -15.23 16.37 8.48
N ILE A 141 -15.12 15.51 7.47
CA ILE A 141 -13.97 15.51 6.55
C ILE A 141 -13.86 16.85 5.81
N SER A 142 -14.98 17.42 5.35
CA SER A 142 -15.00 18.67 4.60
C SER A 142 -14.62 19.89 5.45
N ALA A 143 -14.89 19.83 6.76
CA ALA A 143 -14.51 20.87 7.71
C ALA A 143 -13.02 20.83 8.11
N MET A 144 -12.30 19.73 7.81
CA MET A 144 -10.89 19.60 8.16
C MET A 144 -10.01 20.50 7.27
N PRO A 145 -9.24 21.44 7.85
CA PRO A 145 -8.40 22.32 7.07
C PRO A 145 -7.27 21.54 6.39
N LYS A 146 -7.04 21.84 5.10
CA LYS A 146 -5.91 21.32 4.30
C LYS A 146 -5.77 19.79 4.32
N GLN A 147 -6.87 19.06 4.43
CA GLN A 147 -6.85 17.60 4.40
C GLN A 147 -6.52 17.08 3.00
N PRO A 148 -5.41 16.32 2.81
CA PRO A 148 -5.13 15.71 1.51
C PRO A 148 -6.16 14.64 1.18
N VAL A 149 -6.52 14.56 -0.10
CA VAL A 149 -7.35 13.49 -0.66
C VAL A 149 -6.48 12.41 -1.30
N VAL A 150 -7.09 11.26 -1.62
CA VAL A 150 -6.42 10.12 -2.27
C VAL A 150 -5.56 10.54 -3.47
N SER A 151 -6.07 11.41 -4.35
CA SER A 151 -5.34 11.86 -5.54
C SER A 151 -4.05 12.60 -5.21
N ASP A 152 -4.01 13.37 -4.12
CA ASP A 152 -2.82 14.14 -3.73
C ASP A 152 -1.65 13.22 -3.41
N TYR A 153 -1.90 12.08 -2.76
CA TYR A 153 -0.87 11.09 -2.49
C TYR A 153 -0.37 10.40 -3.76
N TYR A 154 -1.27 10.06 -4.68
CA TYR A 154 -0.85 9.48 -5.96
C TYR A 154 -0.05 10.47 -6.82
N TYR A 155 -0.39 11.77 -6.81
CA TYR A 155 0.45 12.80 -7.45
C TYR A 155 1.84 12.87 -6.84
N ARG A 156 1.94 12.78 -5.50
CA ARG A 156 3.23 12.76 -4.81
C ARG A 156 4.06 11.51 -5.12
N LEU A 157 3.42 10.35 -5.27
CA LEU A 157 4.08 9.14 -5.76
C LEU A 157 4.53 9.32 -7.21
N MET A 158 3.69 9.88 -8.07
CA MET A 158 4.05 10.19 -9.46
C MET A 158 5.25 11.13 -9.57
N ALA A 159 5.38 12.09 -8.66
CA ALA A 159 6.54 13.00 -8.59
C ALA A 159 7.86 12.29 -8.21
N ILE A 160 7.81 11.08 -7.61
CA ILE A 160 9.00 10.29 -7.29
C ILE A 160 9.51 9.55 -8.52
N ASP A 161 8.60 8.86 -9.22
CA ASP A 161 8.92 8.12 -10.44
C ASP A 161 7.64 7.95 -11.29
N PRO A 162 7.45 8.77 -12.34
CA PRO A 162 6.26 8.71 -13.17
C PRO A 162 6.10 7.36 -13.89
N HIS A 163 7.20 6.70 -14.26
CA HIS A 163 7.14 5.44 -14.99
C HIS A 163 6.62 4.32 -14.07
N LEU A 164 7.21 4.17 -12.88
CA LEU A 164 6.76 3.14 -11.93
C LEU A 164 5.42 3.46 -11.28
N ALA A 165 5.08 4.75 -11.13
CA ALA A 165 3.79 5.17 -10.61
C ALA A 165 2.63 4.88 -11.58
N ASN A 166 2.88 4.92 -12.90
CA ASN A 166 1.87 4.61 -13.92
C ASN A 166 1.86 3.14 -14.37
N ASP A 167 2.79 2.31 -13.90
CA ASP A 167 2.79 0.85 -14.15
C ASP A 167 1.79 0.16 -13.21
N TYR A 168 0.49 0.28 -13.53
CA TYR A 168 -0.61 -0.35 -12.80
C TYR A 168 -0.85 -1.78 -13.27
N ASN A 169 -0.94 -2.70 -12.31
CA ASN A 169 -1.19 -4.12 -12.56
C ASN A 169 -2.00 -4.71 -11.39
N PRO A 170 -2.52 -5.94 -11.51
CA PRO A 170 -2.94 -6.71 -10.35
C PRO A 170 -1.86 -6.72 -9.27
N ILE A 171 -2.28 -6.60 -8.01
CA ILE A 171 -1.40 -6.37 -6.85
C ILE A 171 -0.21 -7.32 -6.79
N ASN A 172 -0.43 -8.62 -7.06
CA ASN A 172 0.63 -9.63 -7.04
C ASN A 172 1.64 -9.40 -8.17
N LEU A 173 1.20 -8.99 -9.36
CA LEU A 173 2.10 -8.65 -10.46
C LEU A 173 2.91 -7.37 -10.15
N SER A 174 2.28 -6.38 -9.51
CA SER A 174 3.00 -5.17 -9.06
C SER A 174 4.05 -5.47 -8.00
N ILE A 175 3.74 -6.37 -7.05
CA ILE A 175 4.69 -6.88 -6.05
C ILE A 175 5.84 -7.64 -6.72
N LEU A 176 5.55 -8.56 -7.65
CA LEU A 176 6.56 -9.33 -8.40
C LEU A 176 7.53 -8.41 -9.15
N LYS A 177 6.98 -7.45 -9.93
CA LYS A 177 7.78 -6.45 -10.65
C LYS A 177 8.65 -5.62 -9.71
N ALA A 178 8.12 -5.25 -8.54
CA ALA A 178 8.88 -4.51 -7.53
C ALA A 178 10.04 -5.35 -6.97
N ILE A 179 9.79 -6.62 -6.64
CA ILE A 179 10.81 -7.57 -6.16
C ILE A 179 11.94 -7.69 -7.18
N HIS A 180 11.63 -7.97 -8.45
CA HIS A 180 12.66 -8.08 -9.50
C HIS A 180 13.51 -6.82 -9.61
N LYS A 181 12.89 -5.63 -9.63
CA LYS A 181 13.62 -4.36 -9.72
C LYS A 181 14.52 -4.11 -8.52
N VAL A 182 14.04 -4.41 -7.31
CA VAL A 182 14.81 -4.19 -6.08
C VAL A 182 15.93 -5.23 -5.96
N SER A 183 15.63 -6.50 -6.20
CA SER A 183 16.57 -7.61 -6.20
C SER A 183 17.76 -7.35 -7.12
N LEU A 184 17.50 -6.98 -8.39
CA LEU A 184 18.54 -6.58 -9.34
C LEU A 184 19.38 -5.41 -8.83
N SER A 185 18.78 -4.41 -8.19
CA SER A 185 19.51 -3.25 -7.68
C SER A 185 20.33 -3.54 -6.43
N VAL A 186 19.88 -4.46 -5.58
CA VAL A 186 20.56 -4.82 -4.32
C VAL A 186 21.69 -5.79 -4.60
N ARG A 187 21.46 -6.81 -5.43
CA ARG A 187 22.45 -7.84 -5.79
C ARG A 187 23.61 -7.27 -6.62
N ASN A 188 23.35 -6.27 -7.47
CA ASN A 188 24.38 -5.59 -8.28
C ASN A 188 25.02 -4.37 -7.59
N ARG A 189 24.82 -4.19 -6.27
CA ARG A 189 25.43 -3.06 -5.57
C ARG A 189 26.94 -3.31 -5.42
N PRO A 190 27.81 -2.39 -5.85
CA PRO A 190 29.24 -2.53 -5.62
C PRO A 190 29.50 -2.59 -4.12
N GLN A 191 30.17 -3.65 -3.66
CA GLN A 191 30.55 -3.74 -2.26
C GLN A 191 31.58 -2.65 -1.95
N PRO A 192 31.45 -1.91 -0.83
CA PRO A 192 32.35 -0.81 -0.51
C PRO A 192 33.83 -1.23 -0.41
N ASN A 193 34.11 -2.53 -0.28
CA ASN A 193 35.45 -3.12 -0.25
C ASN A 193 35.70 -4.16 -1.36
N ALA A 194 34.93 -4.16 -2.45
CA ALA A 194 35.28 -5.03 -3.59
C ALA A 194 36.63 -4.56 -4.15
N PRO A 195 37.68 -5.39 -4.15
CA PRO A 195 38.95 -5.01 -4.75
C PRO A 195 38.68 -4.66 -6.22
N PHE A 196 39.14 -3.47 -6.64
CA PHE A 196 39.09 -3.05 -8.03
C PHE A 196 39.73 -4.15 -8.90
N GLY A 197 38.96 -4.76 -9.80
CA GLY A 197 39.49 -5.65 -10.83
C GLY A 197 39.39 -7.15 -10.59
N LYS A 198 38.23 -7.66 -10.14
CA LYS A 198 37.82 -9.01 -10.54
C LYS A 198 36.45 -8.96 -11.21
N ALA A 199 36.48 -8.93 -12.54
CA ALA A 199 35.37 -9.40 -13.34
C ALA A 199 35.05 -10.84 -12.91
N VAL A 200 33.79 -11.10 -12.59
CA VAL A 200 33.24 -12.46 -12.57
C VAL A 200 32.81 -12.79 -13.99
#